data_AF-A0A538MFJ0-F1
#
_entry.id   AF-A0A538MFJ0-F1
#
_cell.length_a   1.000
_cell.length_b   1.000
_cell.length_c   1.000
_cell.angle_alpha   90.00
_cell.angle_beta   90.00
_cell.angle_gamma   90.00
#
_symmetry.space_group_name_H-M   'P 1'
#
loop_
_entity.id
_entity.type
_entity.pdbx_description
1 polymer ?
#
loop_
_entity_poly.entity_id
_entity_poly.type
_entity_poly.pdbx_seq_one_letter_code
_entity_poly.pdbx_strand_id
1 'polypeptide(L)'
;MVEIARWHGLSALIAPVRPSWKERYPLTPIERYAEWRRSDGLLFDPWLRTHERLGAETLAAEPRSMRITGSVAEWEEWVGMPFPESGEYTFPRGLTTLTVDREADEGRYWEPNVWMRHAV
;
A
#
# COMPACT_ATOMS: atom_id res chain seq x y z
N MET A 1 -7.13 -9.19 -18.17
CA MET A 1 -7.68 -7.87 -17.78
C MET A 1 -7.62 -6.87 -18.92
N VAL A 2 -6.45 -6.56 -19.50
CA VAL A 2 -6.34 -5.63 -20.65
C VAL A 2 -7.19 -6.08 -21.85
N GLU A 3 -7.16 -7.36 -22.23
CA GLU A 3 -7.99 -7.87 -23.32
C GLU A 3 -9.49 -7.73 -23.06
N ILE A 4 -9.93 -7.95 -21.81
CA ILE A 4 -11.32 -7.75 -21.38
C ILE A 4 -11.70 -6.27 -21.52
N ALA A 5 -10.85 -5.36 -21.04
CA ALA A 5 -11.06 -3.93 -21.17
C ALA A 5 -11.21 -3.53 -22.65
N ARG A 6 -10.39 -4.11 -23.54
CA ARG A 6 -10.46 -3.86 -24.98
C ARG A 6 -11.77 -4.35 -25.59
N TRP A 7 -12.22 -5.55 -25.23
CA TRP A 7 -13.50 -6.10 -25.69
C TRP A 7 -14.70 -5.22 -25.29
N HIS A 8 -14.60 -4.53 -24.16
CA HIS A 8 -15.61 -3.59 -23.71
C HIS A 8 -15.41 -2.14 -24.17
N GLY A 9 -14.45 -1.87 -25.07
CA GLY A 9 -14.21 -0.54 -25.61
C GLY A 9 -13.63 0.47 -24.61
N LEU A 10 -13.03 -0.01 -23.52
CA LEU A 10 -12.35 0.83 -22.54
C LEU A 10 -10.92 1.16 -23.00
N SER A 11 -10.44 2.35 -22.68
CA SER A 11 -9.12 2.86 -23.13
C SER A 11 -7.99 2.67 -22.13
N ALA A 12 -8.30 2.29 -20.88
CA ALA A 12 -7.33 2.12 -19.82
C ALA A 12 -7.81 1.14 -18.76
N LEU A 13 -6.85 0.49 -18.11
CA LEU A 13 -7.04 -0.25 -16.86
C LEU A 13 -6.27 0.47 -15.75
N ILE A 14 -6.98 0.88 -14.69
CA ILE A 14 -6.38 1.52 -13.52
C ILE A 14 -6.29 0.50 -12.38
N ALA A 15 -5.11 0.37 -11.78
CA ALA A 15 -4.85 -0.58 -10.70
C ALA A 15 -4.35 0.14 -9.44
N PRO A 16 -4.98 -0.09 -8.26
CA PRO A 16 -4.40 0.28 -6.98
C PRO A 16 -3.35 -0.76 -6.58
N VAL A 17 -2.08 -0.46 -6.83
CA VAL A 17 -0.99 -1.42 -6.64
C VAL A 17 -0.45 -1.30 -5.22
N ARG A 18 -0.60 -2.36 -4.43
CA ARG A 18 -0.01 -2.49 -3.08
C ARG A 18 1.46 -2.91 -3.19
N PRO A 19 2.45 -2.06 -2.88
CA PRO A 19 3.85 -2.43 -3.06
C PRO A 19 4.27 -3.55 -2.10
N SER A 20 4.94 -4.56 -2.65
CA SER A 20 5.26 -5.80 -1.94
C SER A 20 6.38 -5.68 -0.90
N TRP A 21 7.33 -4.77 -1.09
CA TRP A 21 8.46 -4.56 -0.18
C TRP A 21 8.30 -3.36 0.73
N LYS A 22 7.20 -2.60 0.61
CA LYS A 22 6.97 -1.40 1.42
C LYS A 22 6.90 -1.72 2.92
N GLU A 23 6.49 -2.93 3.29
CA GLU A 23 6.50 -3.43 4.68
C GLU A 23 7.90 -3.39 5.34
N ARG A 24 8.97 -3.38 4.54
CA ARG A 24 10.36 -3.28 5.04
C ARG A 24 10.76 -1.85 5.38
N TYR A 25 9.97 -0.87 4.92
CA TYR A 25 10.22 0.56 5.08
C TYR A 25 8.96 1.29 5.56
N PRO A 26 8.28 0.83 6.63
CA PRO A 26 6.94 1.30 7.00
C PRO A 26 6.93 2.80 7.33
N LEU A 27 8.01 3.34 7.90
CA LEU A 27 8.15 4.75 8.26
C LEU A 27 8.43 5.67 7.07
N THR A 28 8.76 5.13 5.90
CA THR A 28 8.96 5.95 4.69
C THR A 28 7.60 6.30 4.09
N PRO A 29 7.29 7.58 3.83
CA PRO A 29 6.07 7.96 3.10
C PRO A 29 5.96 7.24 1.76
N ILE A 30 4.75 6.81 1.39
CA ILE A 30 4.52 6.00 0.18
C ILE A 30 4.92 6.76 -1.09
N GLU A 31 4.74 8.09 -1.09
CA GLU A 31 5.09 9.01 -2.17
C GLU A 31 6.58 8.91 -2.49
N ARG A 32 7.44 9.00 -1.46
CA ARG A 32 8.89 8.88 -1.62
C ARG A 32 9.31 7.45 -1.98
N TYR A 33 8.69 6.45 -1.35
CA TYR A 33 9.00 5.05 -1.62
C TYR A 33 8.70 4.66 -3.08
N ALA A 34 7.56 5.13 -3.61
CA ALA A 34 7.12 4.81 -4.97
C ALA A 34 8.07 5.34 -6.05
N GLU A 35 8.90 6.34 -5.73
CA GLU A 35 9.88 6.93 -6.63
C GLU A 35 11.24 6.22 -6.60
N TRP A 36 11.49 5.34 -5.63
CA TRP A 36 12.78 4.66 -5.51
C TRP A 36 13.05 3.78 -6.73
N ARG A 37 14.28 3.87 -7.23
CA ARG A 37 14.75 3.12 -8.40
C ARG A 37 16.01 2.33 -8.08
N ARG A 38 16.19 1.22 -8.79
CA ARG A 38 17.41 0.44 -8.82
C ARG A 38 18.45 1.11 -9.74
N SER A 39 19.68 0.60 -9.72
CA SER A 39 20.75 1.04 -10.63
C SER A 39 20.46 0.81 -12.11
N ASP A 40 19.58 -0.14 -12.43
CA ASP A 40 19.10 -0.41 -13.80
C ASP A 40 17.97 0.55 -14.25
N GLY A 41 17.62 1.53 -13.43
CA GLY A 41 16.61 2.54 -13.72
C GLY A 41 15.18 2.07 -13.51
N LEU A 42 14.91 0.81 -13.20
CA LEU A 42 13.55 0.31 -12.92
C LEU A 42 13.13 0.60 -11.47
N LEU A 43 11.82 0.62 -11.21
CA LEU A 43 11.25 0.81 -9.87
C LEU A 43 11.83 -0.19 -8.88
N PHE A 44 12.07 0.27 -7.65
CA PHE A 44 12.70 -0.51 -6.59
C PHE A 44 11.80 -1.65 -6.08
N ASP A 45 10.51 -1.39 -5.88
CA ASP A 45 9.55 -2.39 -5.43
C ASP A 45 9.29 -3.44 -6.54
N PRO A 46 9.34 -4.75 -6.24
CA PRO A 46 9.15 -5.78 -7.26
C PRO A 46 7.75 -5.78 -7.89
N TRP A 47 6.72 -5.43 -7.12
CA TRP A 47 5.35 -5.45 -7.63
C TRP A 47 5.08 -4.23 -8.52
N LEU A 48 5.51 -3.05 -8.07
CA LEU A 48 5.47 -1.84 -8.93
C LEU A 48 6.30 -2.03 -10.21
N ARG A 49 7.50 -2.61 -10.09
CA ARG A 49 8.36 -2.91 -11.25
C ARG A 49 7.74 -3.90 -12.22
N THR A 50 6.92 -4.83 -11.74
CA THR A 50 6.19 -5.75 -12.62
C THR A 50 5.18 -4.98 -13.48
N HIS A 51 4.46 -4.03 -12.90
CA HIS A 51 3.57 -3.13 -13.64
C HIS A 51 4.34 -2.25 -14.63
N GLU A 52 5.45 -1.62 -14.20
CA GLU A 52 6.31 -0.81 -15.08
C GLU A 52 6.81 -1.60 -16.29
N ARG A 53 7.26 -2.85 -16.09
CA ARG A 53 7.71 -3.75 -17.18
C ARG A 53 6.61 -4.12 -18.16
N LEU A 54 5.35 -4.09 -17.73
CA LEU A 54 4.19 -4.29 -18.59
C LEU A 54 3.75 -3.00 -19.29
N GLY A 55 4.51 -1.90 -19.15
CA GLY A 55 4.22 -0.60 -19.76
C GLY A 55 3.28 0.27 -18.93
N ALA A 56 3.06 -0.05 -17.65
CA ALA A 56 2.21 0.77 -16.82
C ALA A 56 2.88 2.11 -16.45
N GLU A 57 2.08 3.16 -16.45
CA GLU A 57 2.44 4.48 -15.96
C GLU A 57 2.04 4.61 -14.48
N THR A 58 2.94 5.12 -13.64
CA THR A 58 2.59 5.53 -12.27
C THR A 58 1.79 6.82 -12.33
N LEU A 59 0.57 6.82 -11.79
CA LEU A 59 -0.28 8.01 -11.74
C LEU A 59 -0.07 8.82 -10.45
N ALA A 60 -0.26 8.17 -9.30
CA ALA A 60 -0.17 8.81 -7.99
C ALA A 60 0.03 7.79 -6.88
N ALA A 61 0.78 8.16 -5.85
CA ALA A 61 0.76 7.44 -4.57
C ALA A 61 -0.44 7.94 -3.73
N GLU A 62 -1.13 7.01 -3.06
CA GLU A 62 -2.29 7.31 -2.22
C GLU A 62 -2.01 6.83 -0.78
N PRO A 63 -1.60 7.73 0.13
CA PRO A 63 -1.28 7.38 1.52
C PRO A 63 -2.51 6.95 2.33
N ARG A 64 -3.72 7.38 1.94
CA ARG A 64 -4.98 7.12 2.64
C ARG A 64 -5.95 6.37 1.74
N SER A 65 -5.51 5.23 1.19
CA SER A 65 -6.34 4.45 0.26
C SER A 65 -7.43 3.66 0.96
N MET A 66 -7.08 2.84 1.96
CA MET A 66 -8.04 1.99 2.65
C MET A 66 -7.94 2.20 4.14
N ARG A 67 -9.04 2.66 4.76
CA ARG A 67 -9.13 2.82 6.21
C ARG A 67 -9.57 1.51 6.84
N ILE A 68 -8.80 1.03 7.79
CA ILE A 68 -9.11 -0.13 8.61
C ILE A 68 -9.15 0.35 10.06
N THR A 69 -10.24 0.04 10.74
CA THR A 69 -10.47 0.38 12.15
C THR A 69 -10.97 -0.84 12.89
N GLY A 70 -10.66 -0.93 14.17
CA GLY A 70 -11.09 -2.01 15.06
C GLY A 70 -10.69 -1.70 16.50
N SER A 71 -11.23 -2.43 17.45
CA SER A 71 -10.79 -2.40 18.85
C SER A 71 -9.32 -2.80 18.97
N VAL A 72 -8.68 -2.48 20.10
CA VAL A 72 -7.27 -2.87 20.29
C VAL A 72 -7.14 -4.39 20.31
N ALA A 73 -8.10 -5.10 20.90
CA ALA A 73 -8.11 -6.56 20.94
C ALA A 73 -8.23 -7.20 19.53
N GLU A 74 -9.07 -6.66 18.65
CA GLU A 74 -9.17 -7.12 17.25
C GLU A 74 -7.85 -6.93 16.51
N TRP A 75 -7.19 -5.78 16.69
CA TRP A 75 -5.87 -5.54 16.10
C TRP A 75 -4.81 -6.50 16.64
N GLU A 76 -4.78 -6.76 17.94
CA GLU A 76 -3.87 -7.73 18.55
C GLU A 76 -4.10 -9.15 17.99
N GLU A 77 -5.35 -9.54 17.75
CA GLU A 77 -5.71 -10.81 17.11
C GLU A 77 -5.27 -10.85 15.64
N TRP A 78 -5.61 -9.84 14.83
CA TRP A 78 -5.32 -9.80 13.40
C TRP A 78 -3.81 -9.79 13.12
N VAL A 79 -3.06 -9.08 13.96
CA VAL A 79 -1.62 -8.90 13.78
C VAL A 79 -0.82 -9.99 14.51
N GLY A 80 -1.36 -10.57 15.59
CA GLY A 80 -0.63 -11.49 16.46
C GLY A 80 0.45 -10.80 17.30
N MET A 81 0.22 -9.54 17.68
CA MET A 81 1.17 -8.69 18.42
C MET A 81 0.42 -7.85 19.46
N PRO A 82 0.92 -7.70 20.71
CA PRO A 82 0.29 -6.83 21.71
C PRO A 82 0.57 -5.34 21.45
N PHE A 83 -0.38 -4.48 21.81
CA PHE A 83 -0.26 -3.01 21.73
C PHE A 83 -0.50 -2.37 23.10
N PRO A 84 0.46 -2.45 24.04
CA PRO A 84 0.23 -2.13 25.46
C PRO A 84 -0.05 -0.65 25.75
N GLU A 85 0.39 0.27 24.88
CA GLU A 85 0.26 1.72 25.07
C GLU A 85 -0.38 2.39 23.83
N SER A 86 -0.98 3.56 24.02
CA SER A 86 -1.40 4.41 22.90
C SER A 86 -0.19 4.93 22.15
N GLY A 87 -0.27 5.02 20.82
CA GLY A 87 0.83 5.50 19.98
C GLY A 87 0.83 4.92 18.57
N GLU A 88 1.95 5.10 17.88
CA GLU A 88 2.16 4.60 16.53
C GLU A 88 2.98 3.30 16.57
N TYR A 89 2.47 2.24 15.95
CA TYR A 89 3.14 0.95 15.86
C TYR A 89 3.38 0.56 14.42
N THR A 90 4.58 0.07 14.14
CA THR A 90 4.80 -0.78 12.96
C THR A 90 4.43 -2.20 13.31
N PHE A 91 3.86 -2.93 12.37
CA PHE A 91 3.50 -4.32 12.57
C PHE A 91 3.85 -5.17 11.34
N PRO A 92 3.99 -6.51 11.50
CA PRO A 92 4.26 -7.39 10.37
C PRO A 92 3.26 -7.18 9.23
N ARG A 93 3.75 -7.04 8.00
CA ARG A 93 2.96 -6.83 6.78
C ARG A 93 2.29 -5.46 6.63
N GLY A 94 2.29 -4.63 7.68
CA GLY A 94 1.86 -3.24 7.61
C GLY A 94 2.78 -2.41 6.70
N LEU A 95 2.20 -1.66 5.78
CA LEU A 95 2.95 -0.78 4.88
C LEU A 95 3.24 0.58 5.48
N THR A 96 2.56 0.95 6.55
CA THR A 96 2.74 2.17 7.35
C THR A 96 2.44 1.86 8.82
N THR A 97 2.38 2.89 9.67
CA THR A 97 2.06 2.74 11.08
C THR A 97 0.55 2.59 11.33
N LEU A 98 0.22 1.79 12.35
CA LEU A 98 -1.08 1.71 13.01
C LEU A 98 -1.08 2.73 14.16
N THR A 99 -2.09 3.61 14.22
CA THR A 99 -2.34 4.43 15.40
C THR A 99 -3.21 3.63 16.38
N VAL A 100 -2.73 3.42 17.60
CA VAL A 100 -3.47 2.79 18.70
C VAL A 100 -3.86 3.85 19.72
N ASP A 101 -5.12 3.84 20.13
CA ASP A 101 -5.67 4.65 21.21
C ASP A 101 -6.34 3.72 22.23
N ARG A 102 -5.70 3.54 23.39
CA ARG A 102 -6.20 2.66 24.45
C ARG A 102 -7.32 3.29 25.26
N GLU A 103 -7.41 4.62 25.34
CA GLU A 103 -8.49 5.30 26.04
C GLU A 103 -9.81 5.18 25.26
N ALA A 104 -9.71 5.27 23.93
CA ALA A 104 -10.86 5.08 23.03
C ALA A 104 -11.14 3.62 22.65
N ASP A 105 -10.26 2.69 23.04
CA ASP A 105 -10.23 1.30 22.57
C ASP A 105 -10.32 1.20 21.04
N GLU A 106 -9.45 1.91 20.33
CA GLU A 106 -9.47 1.97 18.87
C GLU A 106 -8.05 1.90 18.27
N GLY A 107 -7.85 1.01 17.31
CA GLY A 107 -6.75 1.05 16.36
C GLY A 107 -7.21 1.55 15.00
N ARG A 108 -6.44 2.45 14.39
CA ARG A 108 -6.71 3.04 13.07
C ARG A 108 -5.50 2.91 12.16
N TYR A 109 -5.71 2.31 11.00
CA TYR A 109 -4.66 2.11 10.01
C TYR A 109 -5.16 2.54 8.64
N TRP A 110 -4.29 3.23 7.90
CA TRP A 110 -4.49 3.51 6.49
C TRP A 110 -3.54 2.63 5.70
N GLU A 111 -4.05 1.69 4.90
CA GLU A 111 -3.22 0.97 3.96
C GLU A 111 -2.99 1.86 2.71
N PRO A 112 -1.74 2.23 2.39
CA PRO A 112 -1.43 3.02 1.20
C PRO A 112 -1.37 2.15 -0.06
N ASN A 113 -1.54 2.77 -1.22
CA ASN A 113 -1.31 2.14 -2.52
C ASN A 113 -0.59 3.09 -3.50
N VAL A 114 -0.26 2.58 -4.68
CA VAL A 114 0.16 3.38 -5.83
C VAL A 114 -0.79 3.10 -7.00
N TRP A 115 -1.47 4.13 -7.49
CA TRP A 115 -2.30 4.05 -8.68
C TRP A 115 -1.42 3.93 -9.93
N MET A 116 -1.62 2.87 -10.70
CA MET A 116 -0.91 2.65 -11.96
C MET A 116 -1.89 2.42 -13.10
N ARG A 117 -1.58 2.98 -14.27
CA ARG A 117 -2.39 2.90 -15.49
C ARG A 117 -1.73 2.00 -16.50
N HIS A 118 -2.48 1.03 -17.01
CA HIS A 118 -2.14 0.29 -18.21
C HIS A 118 -2.98 0.81 -19.37
N ALA A 119 -2.35 1.10 -20.51
CA ALA A 119 -3.06 1.36 -21.75
C ALA A 119 -3.69 0.06 -22.29
N VAL A 120 -4.80 0.19 -23.01
CA VAL A 120 -5.60 -0.94 -23.55
C VAL A 120 -5.59 -0.94 -25.06
#